data_AF-A0AAU1FT28-F1
#
_entry.id   AF-A0AAU1FT28-F1
#
_cell.length_a   1.000
_cell.length_b   1.000
_cell.length_c   1.000
_cell.angle_alpha   90.00
_cell.angle_beta   90.00
_cell.angle_gamma   90.00
#
_symmetry.space_group_name_H-M   'P 1'
#
loop_
_entity.id
_entity.type
_entity.pdbx_description
1 polymer ?
#
loop_
_entity_poly.entity_id
_entity_poly.type
_entity_poly.pdbx_seq_one_letter_code
_entity_poly.pdbx_strand_id
1 'polypeptide(L)'
;MTDHALRLLQENPHLAELAAFPFNFDLDRADHVEDVRLASDGPLKPIAGDDTGGTYFVCADGSVLYADSEGSAGIIGDSVDEALEILVGLPGWHDCLGLAPSDGEEKILAEIAETEEEIREYYGIDAERDELRAALGLPARTPVELIGRLHAALMRTEPEFLLLNAEEGGAYALLDRHPRPPLWETVLQPGRADLALLREGSSWDEVARDRGRRALALRAAQYDRRDTDLGLLRHLLKHEAEASMTDELRLAAVLVGLHGLAEDLPLLYEVRETTYDTWCGLGGMPEPGAGGEELREWALGLDDSLFGTDPSDEPLSTWTGLAREQGMTEVARAVLIRGLDEIDLRAFGNRPARTDKFELRSLAYEFTELGDTFQALRAYRLHVPLRSRCDDRVSALLTLSRMEREAGEFPAAVRALKSLRDALAKPWDDTLPHWRGTQLGARIVEEHHEVARAATADATADTTLAEDVREVTRAAAEILAELSEAARASVRQRPIPESPAG
;
A
#
# COMPACT_ATOMS: atom_id res chain seq x y z
N MET A 1 -10.29 2.00 -30.23
CA MET A 1 -9.85 3.25 -30.88
C MET A 1 -10.08 4.37 -29.88
N THR A 2 -9.28 4.43 -28.82
CA THR A 2 -9.59 5.13 -27.56
C THR A 2 -9.30 6.63 -27.54
N ASP A 3 -8.74 7.17 -28.63
CA ASP A 3 -8.35 8.58 -28.77
C ASP A 3 -9.00 9.24 -30.01
N HIS A 4 -10.21 8.83 -30.41
CA HIS A 4 -10.85 9.43 -31.58
C HIS A 4 -11.34 10.85 -31.25
N ALA A 5 -12.06 11.01 -30.14
CA ALA A 5 -12.59 12.30 -29.73
C ALA A 5 -11.46 13.30 -29.43
N LEU A 6 -10.40 12.89 -28.72
CA LEU A 6 -9.26 13.75 -28.42
C LEU A 6 -8.57 14.29 -29.68
N ARG A 7 -8.37 13.44 -30.71
CA ARG A 7 -7.79 13.88 -31.98
C ARG A 7 -8.67 14.88 -32.70
N LEU A 8 -9.99 14.67 -32.70
CA LEU A 8 -10.92 15.61 -33.32
C LEU A 8 -10.91 16.99 -32.62
N LEU A 9 -10.83 17.02 -31.28
CA LEU A 9 -10.70 18.26 -30.53
C LEU A 9 -9.37 18.98 -30.87
N GLN A 10 -8.27 18.24 -30.97
CA GLN A 10 -6.96 18.81 -31.34
C GLN A 10 -6.90 19.35 -32.77
N GLU A 11 -7.63 18.73 -33.71
CA GLU A 11 -7.65 19.13 -35.12
C GLU A 11 -8.66 20.26 -35.41
N ASN A 12 -9.62 20.51 -34.50
CA ASN A 12 -10.71 21.46 -34.72
C ASN A 12 -10.89 22.43 -33.53
N PRO A 13 -10.35 23.65 -33.62
CA PRO A 13 -10.43 24.66 -32.55
C PRO A 13 -11.84 24.97 -32.08
N HIS A 14 -12.83 24.97 -32.98
CA HIS A 14 -14.23 25.21 -32.63
C HIS A 14 -14.79 24.10 -31.73
N LEU A 15 -14.44 22.84 -31.99
CA LEU A 15 -14.86 21.74 -31.12
C LEU A 15 -14.13 21.77 -29.78
N ALA A 16 -12.86 22.19 -29.75
CA ALA A 16 -12.13 22.41 -28.51
C ALA A 16 -12.76 23.53 -27.67
N GLU A 17 -13.17 24.64 -28.29
CA GLU A 17 -13.88 25.73 -27.61
C GLU A 17 -15.22 25.24 -27.01
N LEU A 18 -16.00 24.45 -27.77
CA LEU A 18 -17.24 23.85 -27.27
C LEU A 18 -17.02 22.84 -26.14
N ALA A 19 -15.94 22.05 -26.19
CA ALA A 19 -15.59 21.12 -25.12
C ALA A 19 -15.14 21.87 -23.86
N ALA A 20 -14.36 22.95 -24.00
CA ALA A 20 -13.91 23.78 -22.90
C ALA A 20 -15.09 24.46 -22.19
N PHE A 21 -16.04 25.01 -22.95
CA PHE A 21 -17.26 25.59 -22.41
C PHE A 21 -18.46 25.24 -23.31
N PRO A 22 -19.53 24.62 -22.77
CA PRO A 22 -19.88 24.53 -21.34
C PRO A 22 -19.47 23.22 -20.64
N PHE A 23 -18.69 22.34 -21.26
CA PHE A 23 -18.45 20.97 -20.74
C PHE A 23 -17.16 20.79 -19.93
N ASN A 24 -16.44 21.89 -19.63
CA ASN A 24 -15.28 21.91 -18.74
C ASN A 24 -14.12 20.99 -19.15
N PHE A 25 -13.91 20.80 -20.46
CA PHE A 25 -12.79 20.03 -21.00
C PHE A 25 -11.92 20.91 -21.89
N ASP A 26 -11.02 21.67 -21.28
CA ASP A 26 -10.17 22.67 -21.94
C ASP A 26 -8.75 22.11 -22.20
N LEU A 27 -8.39 22.00 -23.47
CA LEU A 27 -7.07 21.50 -23.90
C LEU A 27 -5.92 22.46 -23.54
N ASP A 28 -6.21 23.75 -23.35
CA ASP A 28 -5.20 24.77 -23.00
C ASP A 28 -4.92 24.82 -21.49
N ARG A 29 -5.59 23.98 -20.69
CA ARG A 29 -5.48 23.89 -19.22
C ARG A 29 -4.95 22.55 -18.72
N ALA A 30 -4.16 21.85 -19.53
CA ALA A 30 -3.63 20.53 -19.18
C ALA A 30 -2.59 20.55 -18.03
N ASP A 31 -2.06 21.71 -17.65
CA ASP A 31 -1.06 21.80 -16.58
C ASP A 31 -1.71 21.60 -15.21
N HIS A 32 -1.28 20.55 -14.49
CA HIS A 32 -1.70 20.32 -13.11
C HIS A 32 -0.92 21.21 -12.14
N VAL A 33 -1.53 21.54 -10.99
CA VAL A 33 -0.97 22.48 -10.01
C VAL A 33 0.31 21.97 -9.34
N GLU A 34 0.48 20.65 -9.26
CA GLU A 34 1.63 19.98 -8.65
C GLU A 34 2.05 18.73 -9.44
N ASP A 35 3.24 18.21 -9.15
CA ASP A 35 3.70 16.97 -9.76
C ASP A 35 2.96 15.78 -9.15
N VAL A 36 2.36 14.95 -10.00
CA VAL A 36 1.60 13.76 -9.59
C VAL A 36 2.06 12.52 -10.33
N ARG A 37 1.87 11.35 -9.69
CA ARG A 37 2.17 10.04 -10.28
C ARG A 37 1.18 8.99 -9.80
N LEU A 38 1.03 7.90 -10.55
CA LEU A 38 0.32 6.72 -10.07
C LEU A 38 1.18 5.96 -9.06
N ALA A 39 0.57 5.37 -8.05
CA ALA A 39 1.26 4.50 -7.09
C ALA A 39 1.93 3.28 -7.75
N SER A 40 1.37 2.83 -8.87
CA SER A 40 1.88 1.77 -9.74
C SER A 40 3.04 2.22 -10.65
N ASP A 41 3.41 3.51 -10.63
CA ASP A 41 4.33 4.18 -11.56
C ASP A 41 3.93 4.05 -13.04
N GLY A 42 2.66 3.72 -13.30
CA GLY A 42 2.09 3.71 -14.63
C GLY A 42 2.13 5.11 -15.28
N PRO A 43 2.29 5.18 -16.61
CA PRO A 43 2.30 6.47 -17.31
C PRO A 43 0.99 7.20 -17.12
N LEU A 44 1.12 8.50 -16.83
CA LEU A 44 0.03 9.43 -16.63
C LEU A 44 0.31 10.65 -17.50
N LYS A 45 -0.59 10.95 -18.44
CA LYS A 45 -0.42 12.07 -19.36
C LYS A 45 -1.56 13.07 -19.19
N PRO A 46 -1.30 14.32 -18.80
CA PRO A 46 -2.34 15.35 -18.81
C PRO A 46 -2.81 15.64 -20.24
N ILE A 47 -4.12 15.79 -20.42
CA ILE A 47 -4.73 16.06 -21.73
C ILE A 47 -5.67 17.26 -21.76
N ALA A 48 -6.24 17.67 -20.63
CA ALA A 48 -7.14 18.81 -20.50
C ALA A 48 -7.24 19.24 -19.03
N GLY A 49 -7.89 20.37 -18.77
CA GLY A 49 -8.32 20.78 -17.44
C GLY A 49 -9.67 21.48 -17.46
N ASP A 50 -10.18 21.83 -16.28
CA ASP A 50 -11.42 22.59 -16.14
C ASP A 50 -11.17 24.01 -15.58
N ASP A 51 -12.24 24.79 -15.46
CA ASP A 51 -12.21 26.17 -14.97
C ASP A 51 -12.14 26.28 -13.43
N THR A 52 -12.29 25.17 -12.72
CA THR A 52 -12.14 25.02 -11.25
C THR A 52 -10.74 24.59 -10.82
N GLY A 53 -9.87 24.27 -11.79
CA GLY A 53 -8.49 23.84 -11.58
C GLY A 53 -8.30 22.32 -11.54
N GLY A 54 -9.32 21.54 -11.93
CA GLY A 54 -9.19 20.11 -12.14
C GLY A 54 -8.41 19.76 -13.42
N THR A 55 -7.84 18.56 -13.47
CA THR A 55 -7.02 18.07 -14.58
C THR A 55 -7.44 16.67 -15.00
N TYR A 56 -7.51 16.44 -16.30
CA TYR A 56 -7.80 15.15 -16.93
C TYR A 56 -6.52 14.51 -17.43
N PHE A 57 -6.29 13.27 -17.02
CA PHE A 57 -5.12 12.48 -17.40
C PHE A 57 -5.54 11.21 -18.12
N VAL A 58 -4.79 10.85 -19.17
CA VAL A 58 -4.89 9.52 -19.79
C VAL A 58 -3.88 8.58 -19.16
N CYS A 59 -4.38 7.44 -18.70
CA CYS A 59 -3.60 6.35 -18.14
C CYS A 59 -3.11 5.39 -19.24
N ALA A 60 -2.22 4.47 -18.88
CA ALA A 60 -1.60 3.50 -19.80
C ALA A 60 -2.60 2.66 -20.60
N ASP A 61 -3.74 2.32 -19.99
CA ASP A 61 -4.80 1.48 -20.56
C ASP A 61 -5.80 2.28 -21.41
N GLY A 62 -5.66 3.61 -21.45
CA GLY A 62 -6.58 4.54 -22.12
C GLY A 62 -7.64 5.14 -21.19
N SER A 63 -7.78 4.64 -19.95
CA SER A 63 -8.72 5.20 -18.98
C SER A 63 -8.40 6.67 -18.69
N VAL A 64 -9.44 7.46 -18.41
CA VAL A 64 -9.30 8.87 -18.03
C VAL A 64 -9.45 9.00 -16.52
N LEU A 65 -8.38 9.48 -15.89
CA LEU A 65 -8.37 9.88 -14.49
C LEU A 65 -8.60 11.39 -14.42
N TYR A 66 -9.53 11.81 -13.57
CA TYR A 66 -9.72 13.21 -13.20
C TYR A 66 -9.16 13.44 -11.80
N ALA A 67 -8.44 14.54 -11.61
CA ALA A 67 -7.99 15.02 -10.32
C ALA A 67 -8.44 16.47 -10.11
N ASP A 68 -9.13 16.75 -9.01
CA ASP A 68 -9.52 18.11 -8.66
C ASP A 68 -8.38 18.88 -7.97
N SER A 69 -8.61 20.18 -7.75
CA SER A 69 -7.68 21.06 -7.04
C SER A 69 -7.76 20.93 -5.51
N GLU A 70 -8.73 20.20 -4.97
CA GLU A 70 -8.92 19.94 -3.54
C GLU A 70 -8.19 18.67 -3.06
N GLY A 71 -7.59 17.92 -3.98
CA GLY A 71 -6.83 16.72 -3.68
C GLY A 71 -7.65 15.43 -3.76
N SER A 72 -8.70 15.37 -4.58
CA SER A 72 -9.46 14.15 -4.88
C SER A 72 -9.22 13.69 -6.32
N ALA A 73 -9.22 12.37 -6.55
CA ALA A 73 -9.01 11.79 -7.87
C ALA A 73 -9.85 10.53 -8.10
N GLY A 74 -10.22 10.29 -9.36
CA GLY A 74 -11.08 9.18 -9.76
C GLY A 74 -11.02 8.90 -11.25
N ILE A 75 -11.18 7.63 -11.63
CA ILE A 75 -11.40 7.26 -13.03
C ILE A 75 -12.82 7.64 -13.41
N ILE A 76 -12.97 8.37 -14.51
CA ILE A 76 -14.25 8.87 -15.01
C ILE A 76 -14.65 8.27 -16.35
N GLY A 77 -13.84 7.38 -16.92
CA GLY A 77 -14.16 6.64 -18.13
C GLY A 77 -13.03 5.72 -18.58
N ASP A 78 -13.36 4.70 -19.37
CA ASP A 78 -12.42 3.69 -19.91
C ASP A 78 -11.61 4.21 -21.12
N SER A 79 -12.00 5.37 -21.63
CA SER A 79 -11.38 6.03 -22.77
C SER A 79 -11.71 7.51 -22.77
N VAL A 80 -10.99 8.31 -23.57
CA VAL A 80 -11.31 9.73 -23.73
C VAL A 80 -12.70 9.91 -24.34
N ASP A 81 -13.08 9.06 -25.28
CA ASP A 81 -14.43 9.05 -25.87
C ASP A 81 -15.49 8.82 -24.77
N GLU A 82 -15.28 7.85 -23.88
CA GLU A 82 -16.22 7.57 -22.79
C GLU A 82 -16.29 8.65 -21.71
N ALA A 83 -15.14 9.24 -21.36
CA ALA A 83 -15.12 10.39 -20.48
C ALA A 83 -15.92 11.55 -21.09
N LEU A 84 -15.69 11.88 -22.36
CA LEU A 84 -16.44 12.94 -23.05
C LEU A 84 -17.93 12.60 -23.20
N GLU A 85 -18.31 11.33 -23.35
CA GLU A 85 -19.73 10.92 -23.29
C GLU A 85 -20.36 11.28 -21.95
N ILE A 86 -19.64 11.10 -20.84
CA ILE A 86 -20.09 11.46 -19.49
C ILE A 86 -20.13 12.98 -19.33
N LEU A 87 -19.05 13.70 -19.66
CA LEU A 87 -18.98 15.16 -19.50
C LEU A 87 -20.05 15.89 -20.32
N VAL A 88 -20.26 15.47 -21.58
CA VAL A 88 -21.23 16.09 -22.49
C VAL A 88 -22.66 15.64 -22.17
N GLY A 89 -22.85 14.38 -21.77
CA GLY A 89 -24.16 13.81 -21.50
C GLY A 89 -24.70 14.09 -20.09
N LEU A 90 -23.82 14.41 -19.14
CA LEU A 90 -24.14 14.80 -17.76
C LEU A 90 -23.48 16.15 -17.38
N PRO A 91 -23.92 17.29 -17.93
CA PRO A 91 -23.42 18.58 -17.47
C PRO A 91 -23.69 18.75 -15.97
N GLY A 92 -22.66 19.11 -15.19
CA GLY A 92 -22.70 19.04 -13.72
C GLY A 92 -22.36 17.66 -13.13
N TRP A 93 -21.66 16.79 -13.87
CA TRP A 93 -21.32 15.42 -13.46
C TRP A 93 -20.65 15.31 -12.06
N HIS A 94 -19.99 16.36 -11.56
CA HIS A 94 -19.46 16.40 -10.19
C HIS A 94 -20.56 16.20 -9.12
N ASP A 95 -21.77 16.69 -9.35
CA ASP A 95 -22.91 16.48 -8.44
C ASP A 95 -23.44 15.04 -8.50
N CYS A 96 -23.08 14.30 -9.55
CA CYS A 96 -23.49 12.91 -9.76
C CYS A 96 -22.53 11.88 -9.10
N LEU A 97 -21.43 12.31 -8.48
CA LEU A 97 -20.41 11.42 -7.89
C LEU A 97 -20.93 10.53 -6.75
N GLY A 98 -22.07 10.89 -6.14
CA GLY A 98 -22.72 10.09 -5.11
C GLY A 98 -23.75 9.09 -5.64
N LEU A 99 -24.11 9.14 -6.92
CA LEU A 99 -25.17 8.32 -7.52
C LEU A 99 -24.64 6.95 -7.96
N ALA A 100 -25.42 5.92 -7.65
CA ALA A 100 -25.16 4.55 -8.07
C ALA A 100 -26.38 3.99 -8.83
N PRO A 101 -26.19 2.98 -9.72
CA PRO A 101 -27.31 2.29 -10.38
C PRO A 101 -28.36 1.74 -9.40
N SER A 102 -27.97 1.43 -8.16
CA SER A 102 -28.85 0.96 -7.09
C SER A 102 -29.81 2.00 -6.52
N ASP A 103 -29.57 3.30 -6.78
CA ASP A 103 -30.47 4.38 -6.34
C ASP A 103 -31.83 4.36 -7.05
N GLY A 104 -31.91 3.68 -8.19
CA GLY A 104 -33.11 3.55 -9.00
C GLY A 104 -33.28 4.69 -10.01
N GLU A 105 -33.90 4.35 -11.14
CA GLU A 105 -34.07 5.24 -12.30
C GLU A 105 -34.79 6.55 -11.95
N GLU A 106 -35.85 6.50 -11.12
CA GLU A 106 -36.63 7.70 -10.75
C GLU A 106 -35.77 8.76 -10.03
N LYS A 107 -34.96 8.33 -9.05
CA LYS A 107 -34.10 9.25 -8.29
C LYS A 107 -33.00 9.83 -9.18
N ILE A 108 -32.33 8.97 -9.96
CA ILE A 108 -31.27 9.40 -10.89
C ILE A 108 -31.80 10.45 -11.88
N LEU A 109 -32.95 10.18 -12.51
CA LEU A 109 -33.53 11.12 -13.47
C LEU A 109 -33.97 12.43 -12.82
N ALA A 110 -34.45 12.40 -11.57
CA ALA A 110 -34.88 13.60 -10.86
C ALA A 110 -33.69 14.52 -10.53
N GLU A 111 -32.60 13.99 -9.97
CA GLU A 111 -31.41 14.79 -9.62
C GLU A 111 -30.72 15.38 -10.86
N ILE A 112 -30.67 14.62 -11.95
CA ILE A 112 -30.09 15.10 -13.21
C ILE A 112 -30.99 16.17 -13.84
N ALA A 113 -32.32 15.98 -13.82
CA ALA A 113 -33.25 16.98 -14.34
C ALA A 113 -33.15 18.31 -13.56
N GLU A 114 -33.02 18.26 -12.24
CA GLU A 114 -32.81 19.45 -11.40
C GLU A 114 -31.51 20.18 -11.80
N THR A 115 -30.39 19.46 -11.87
CA THR A 115 -29.09 20.01 -12.28
C THR A 115 -29.15 20.64 -13.67
N GLU A 116 -29.77 19.96 -14.64
CA GLU A 116 -29.89 20.51 -15.99
C GLU A 116 -30.86 21.70 -16.07
N GLU A 117 -31.93 21.73 -15.27
CA GLU A 117 -32.82 22.88 -15.17
C GLU A 117 -32.05 24.11 -14.65
N GLU A 118 -31.26 23.95 -13.58
CA GLU A 118 -30.41 25.02 -13.05
C GLU A 118 -29.43 25.55 -14.10
N ILE A 119 -28.75 24.67 -14.84
CA ILE A 119 -27.84 25.09 -15.91
C ILE A 119 -28.61 25.86 -17.00
N ARG A 120 -29.79 25.38 -17.41
CA ARG A 120 -30.62 26.02 -18.44
C ARG A 120 -31.14 27.40 -18.02
N GLU A 121 -31.27 27.68 -16.72
CA GLU A 121 -31.63 29.03 -16.25
C GLU A 121 -30.55 30.07 -16.59
N TYR A 122 -29.28 29.67 -16.63
CA TYR A 122 -28.15 30.57 -16.90
C TYR A 122 -27.63 30.46 -18.34
N TYR A 123 -27.63 29.27 -18.94
CA TYR A 123 -27.07 29.01 -20.25
C TYR A 123 -27.82 27.88 -20.99
N GLY A 124 -28.25 28.14 -22.24
CA GLY A 124 -28.89 27.13 -23.07
C GLY A 124 -27.87 26.16 -23.65
N ILE A 125 -27.59 25.05 -22.96
CA ILE A 125 -26.57 24.05 -23.32
C ILE A 125 -26.94 23.08 -24.46
N ASP A 126 -28.22 22.96 -24.80
CA ASP A 126 -28.73 21.81 -25.58
C ASP A 126 -28.20 21.80 -27.04
N ALA A 127 -28.01 22.97 -27.66
CA ALA A 127 -27.53 23.06 -29.04
C ALA A 127 -26.05 22.70 -29.15
N GLU A 128 -25.23 23.21 -28.24
CA GLU A 128 -23.80 22.93 -28.10
C GLU A 128 -23.56 21.46 -27.77
N ARG A 129 -24.41 20.88 -26.90
CA ARG A 129 -24.39 19.46 -26.57
C ARG A 129 -24.64 18.60 -27.81
N ASP A 130 -25.69 18.92 -28.56
CA ASP A 130 -26.05 18.17 -29.76
C ASP A 130 -24.97 18.31 -30.85
N GLU A 131 -24.41 19.49 -31.03
CA GLU A 131 -23.32 19.76 -31.97
C GLU A 131 -22.06 18.97 -31.60
N LEU A 132 -21.58 19.11 -30.37
CA LEU A 132 -20.34 18.46 -29.92
C LEU A 132 -20.49 16.94 -29.94
N ARG A 133 -21.61 16.40 -29.44
CA ARG A 133 -21.89 14.96 -29.48
C ARG A 133 -21.89 14.43 -30.91
N ALA A 134 -22.54 15.13 -31.84
CA ALA A 134 -22.60 14.71 -33.24
C ALA A 134 -21.22 14.80 -33.93
N ALA A 135 -20.46 15.86 -33.66
CA ALA A 135 -19.15 16.08 -34.26
C ALA A 135 -18.10 15.06 -33.78
N LEU A 136 -18.12 14.70 -32.49
CA LEU A 136 -17.24 13.69 -31.90
C LEU A 136 -17.67 12.25 -32.19
N GLY A 137 -18.90 12.05 -32.69
CA GLY A 137 -19.47 10.73 -32.97
C GLY A 137 -19.87 9.96 -31.71
N LEU A 138 -20.19 10.67 -30.64
CA LEU A 138 -20.56 10.08 -29.36
C LEU A 138 -22.00 9.51 -29.43
N PRO A 139 -22.26 8.31 -28.90
CA PRO A 139 -23.57 7.70 -28.86
C PRO A 139 -24.53 8.48 -27.96
N ALA A 140 -25.79 8.59 -28.38
CA ALA A 140 -26.86 9.09 -27.51
C ALA A 140 -27.18 8.03 -26.46
N ARG A 141 -26.82 8.30 -25.20
CA ARG A 141 -27.16 7.48 -24.04
C ARG A 141 -28.11 8.21 -23.10
N THR A 142 -28.88 7.43 -22.37
CA THR A 142 -29.73 7.94 -21.30
C THR A 142 -28.88 8.37 -20.10
N PRO A 143 -29.38 9.30 -19.26
CA PRO A 143 -28.66 9.69 -18.04
C PRO A 143 -28.34 8.51 -17.12
N VAL A 144 -29.27 7.54 -17.00
CA VAL A 144 -29.07 6.32 -16.20
C VAL A 144 -27.91 5.47 -16.72
N GLU A 145 -27.77 5.31 -18.04
CA GLU A 145 -26.64 4.59 -18.63
C GLU A 145 -25.30 5.31 -18.38
N LEU A 146 -25.30 6.65 -18.38
CA LEU A 146 -24.11 7.44 -18.09
C LEU A 146 -23.70 7.37 -16.62
N ILE A 147 -24.66 7.41 -15.69
CA ILE A 147 -24.41 7.17 -14.26
C ILE A 147 -23.86 5.77 -14.03
N GLY A 148 -24.40 4.75 -14.70
CA GLY A 148 -23.87 3.40 -14.61
C GLY A 148 -22.42 3.28 -15.05
N ARG A 149 -22.02 4.03 -16.08
CA ARG A 149 -20.64 4.09 -16.56
C ARG A 149 -19.73 4.88 -15.63
N LEU A 150 -20.15 6.07 -15.17
CA LEU A 150 -19.40 6.87 -14.22
C LEU A 150 -19.17 6.09 -12.91
N HIS A 151 -20.21 5.48 -12.35
CA HIS A 151 -20.10 4.64 -11.16
C HIS A 151 -19.14 3.45 -11.38
N ALA A 152 -19.24 2.75 -12.51
CA ALA A 152 -18.32 1.64 -12.82
C ALA A 152 -16.87 2.10 -12.95
N ALA A 153 -16.64 3.27 -13.57
CA ALA A 153 -15.33 3.90 -13.68
C ALA A 153 -14.76 4.27 -12.29
N LEU A 154 -15.56 4.96 -11.46
CA LEU A 154 -15.18 5.37 -10.10
C LEU A 154 -14.77 4.18 -9.22
N MET A 155 -15.54 3.08 -9.29
CA MET A 155 -15.25 1.84 -8.55
C MET A 155 -13.96 1.13 -9.01
N ARG A 156 -13.41 1.46 -10.19
CA ARG A 156 -12.14 0.92 -10.69
C ARG A 156 -10.94 1.79 -10.30
N THR A 157 -11.13 2.99 -9.77
CA THR A 157 -10.04 3.92 -9.42
C THR A 157 -8.95 3.24 -8.60
N GLU A 158 -9.35 2.52 -7.56
CA GLU A 158 -8.42 1.75 -6.74
C GLU A 158 -8.56 0.25 -7.00
N PRO A 159 -7.44 -0.49 -6.96
CA PRO A 159 -6.09 -0.02 -6.59
C PRO A 159 -5.21 0.55 -7.72
N GLU A 160 -5.51 0.30 -8.99
CA GLU A 160 -4.56 0.48 -10.10
C GLU A 160 -4.25 1.94 -10.44
N PHE A 161 -5.17 2.86 -10.14
CA PHE A 161 -5.09 4.28 -10.49
C PHE A 161 -5.03 5.19 -9.26
N LEU A 162 -4.50 4.69 -8.15
CA LEU A 162 -4.24 5.50 -6.96
C LEU A 162 -3.26 6.63 -7.29
N LEU A 163 -3.76 7.85 -7.37
CA LEU A 163 -2.97 9.05 -7.64
C LEU A 163 -2.26 9.53 -6.37
N LEU A 164 -0.97 9.80 -6.50
CA LEU A 164 -0.11 10.31 -5.43
C LEU A 164 0.45 11.68 -5.82
N ASN A 165 0.59 12.56 -4.84
CA ASN A 165 1.54 13.66 -4.94
C ASN A 165 2.95 13.07 -5.11
N ALA A 166 3.66 13.47 -6.16
CA ALA A 166 4.93 12.85 -6.55
C ALA A 166 6.08 13.17 -5.57
N GLU A 167 6.00 14.31 -4.88
CA GLU A 167 7.02 14.76 -3.93
C GLU A 167 6.74 14.24 -2.51
N GLU A 168 5.52 14.44 -2.01
CA GLU A 168 5.12 14.12 -0.64
C GLU A 168 4.70 12.66 -0.46
N GLY A 169 4.13 12.05 -1.50
CA GLY A 169 3.67 10.66 -1.48
C GLY A 169 2.33 10.41 -0.84
N GLY A 170 1.62 11.45 -0.42
CA GLY A 170 0.23 11.33 0.01
C GLY A 170 -0.68 10.98 -1.16
N ALA A 171 -1.66 10.11 -0.92
CA ALA A 171 -2.66 9.79 -1.92
C ALA A 171 -3.77 10.85 -1.98
N TYR A 172 -4.21 11.17 -3.19
CA TYR A 172 -5.43 11.93 -3.39
C TYR A 172 -6.62 11.17 -2.80
N ALA A 173 -7.59 11.86 -2.20
CA ALA A 173 -8.83 11.26 -1.76
C ALA A 173 -9.58 10.64 -2.95
N LEU A 174 -10.42 9.64 -2.70
CA LEU A 174 -11.33 9.15 -3.73
C LEU A 174 -12.29 10.28 -4.12
N LEU A 175 -12.47 10.48 -5.43
CA LEU A 175 -13.40 11.48 -5.98
C LEU A 175 -14.84 11.24 -5.52
N ASP A 176 -15.21 9.99 -5.25
CA ASP A 176 -16.54 9.60 -4.82
C ASP A 176 -16.58 9.06 -3.37
N ARG A 177 -17.77 8.70 -2.90
CA ARG A 177 -18.02 8.20 -1.52
C ARG A 177 -18.63 6.80 -1.48
N HIS A 178 -18.54 6.03 -2.56
CA HIS A 178 -19.10 4.69 -2.62
C HIS A 178 -18.36 3.74 -1.66
N PRO A 179 -19.05 2.78 -1.02
CA PRO A 179 -18.38 1.80 -0.19
C PRO A 179 -17.56 0.83 -1.05
N ARG A 180 -16.28 0.61 -0.67
CA ARG A 180 -15.45 -0.47 -1.22
C ARG A 180 -15.48 -1.68 -0.28
N PRO A 181 -15.39 -2.92 -0.80
CA PRO A 181 -15.23 -4.08 0.06
C PRO A 181 -13.92 -3.97 0.85
N PRO A 182 -13.88 -4.44 2.10
CA PRO A 182 -12.66 -4.47 2.89
C PRO A 182 -11.64 -5.45 2.26
N LEU A 183 -10.36 -5.19 2.48
CA LEU A 183 -9.25 -5.97 1.89
C LEU A 183 -9.43 -7.49 2.09
N TRP A 184 -9.82 -7.91 3.29
CA TRP A 184 -9.98 -9.32 3.63
C TRP A 184 -11.02 -10.02 2.75
N GLU A 185 -12.04 -9.31 2.26
CA GLU A 185 -13.08 -9.91 1.43
C GLU A 185 -12.51 -10.30 0.06
N THR A 186 -11.77 -9.39 -0.56
CA THR A 186 -11.05 -9.62 -1.82
C THR A 186 -10.01 -10.73 -1.64
N VAL A 187 -9.22 -10.68 -0.55
CA VAL A 187 -8.14 -11.64 -0.28
C VAL A 187 -8.67 -13.04 0.01
N LEU A 188 -9.80 -13.19 0.70
CA LEU A 188 -10.39 -14.49 1.04
C LEU A 188 -11.20 -15.12 -0.10
N GLN A 189 -11.57 -14.37 -1.14
CA GLN A 189 -12.44 -14.88 -2.20
C GLN A 189 -11.87 -16.15 -2.88
N PRO A 190 -10.57 -16.22 -3.25
CA PRO A 190 -9.97 -17.45 -3.76
C PRO A 190 -9.94 -18.58 -2.73
N GLY A 191 -9.64 -18.27 -1.46
CA GLY A 191 -9.63 -19.26 -0.36
C GLY A 191 -11.00 -19.89 -0.11
N ARG A 192 -12.08 -19.10 -0.20
CA ARG A 192 -13.46 -19.59 -0.10
C ARG A 192 -13.81 -20.53 -1.25
N ALA A 193 -13.34 -20.24 -2.46
CA ALA A 193 -13.53 -21.12 -3.62
C ALA A 193 -12.77 -22.44 -3.43
N ASP A 194 -11.51 -22.38 -2.98
CA ASP A 194 -10.71 -23.58 -2.70
C ASP A 194 -11.30 -24.42 -1.56
N LEU A 195 -11.76 -23.80 -0.48
CA LEU A 195 -12.43 -24.49 0.62
C LEU A 195 -13.72 -25.19 0.15
N ALA A 196 -14.48 -24.58 -0.78
CA ALA A 196 -15.64 -25.23 -1.37
C ALA A 196 -15.24 -26.50 -2.16
N LEU A 197 -14.19 -26.42 -3.00
CA LEU A 197 -13.67 -27.57 -3.74
C LEU A 197 -13.21 -28.71 -2.83
N LEU A 198 -12.51 -28.37 -1.73
CA LEU A 198 -12.07 -29.32 -0.72
C LEU A 198 -13.26 -30.04 -0.07
N ARG A 199 -14.33 -29.30 0.28
CA ARG A 199 -15.55 -29.88 0.87
C ARG A 199 -16.31 -30.80 -0.09
N GLU A 200 -16.21 -30.55 -1.40
CA GLU A 200 -16.75 -31.43 -2.44
C GLU A 200 -15.90 -32.70 -2.66
N GLY A 201 -14.77 -32.83 -1.96
CA GLY A 201 -13.85 -33.97 -2.10
C GLY A 201 -12.96 -33.87 -3.34
N SER A 202 -12.78 -32.66 -3.90
CA SER A 202 -11.98 -32.39 -5.09
C SER A 202 -10.73 -31.56 -4.76
N SER A 203 -9.68 -31.68 -5.56
CA SER A 203 -8.48 -30.82 -5.48
C SER A 203 -7.71 -30.79 -4.15
N TRP A 204 -7.90 -31.77 -3.26
CA TRP A 204 -7.20 -31.84 -1.94
C TRP A 204 -5.70 -31.67 -2.06
N ASP A 205 -5.08 -32.55 -2.84
CA ASP A 205 -3.65 -32.55 -3.11
C ASP A 205 -3.15 -31.30 -3.87
N GLU A 206 -4.00 -30.69 -4.69
CA GLU A 206 -3.64 -29.52 -5.50
C GLU A 206 -3.58 -28.27 -4.62
N VAL A 207 -4.64 -28.02 -3.85
CA VAL A 207 -4.71 -26.93 -2.87
C VAL A 207 -3.65 -27.12 -1.80
N ALA A 208 -3.47 -28.33 -1.29
CA ALA A 208 -2.54 -28.57 -0.19
C ALA A 208 -1.06 -28.46 -0.59
N ARG A 209 -0.68 -28.66 -1.86
CA ARG A 209 0.71 -28.47 -2.32
C ARG A 209 1.06 -27.01 -2.56
N ASP A 210 0.09 -26.18 -2.90
CA ASP A 210 0.30 -24.74 -3.08
C ASP A 210 0.17 -24.02 -1.74
N ARG A 211 1.26 -23.37 -1.30
CA ARG A 211 1.30 -22.69 0.01
C ARG A 211 0.26 -21.58 0.12
N GLY A 212 0.11 -20.75 -0.91
CA GLY A 212 -0.80 -19.60 -0.86
C GLY A 212 -2.26 -20.06 -0.84
N ARG A 213 -2.61 -21.04 -1.69
CA ARG A 213 -3.97 -21.61 -1.71
C ARG A 213 -4.31 -22.31 -0.39
N ARG A 214 -3.38 -23.09 0.17
CA ARG A 214 -3.56 -23.76 1.46
C ARG A 214 -3.76 -22.76 2.60
N ALA A 215 -2.94 -21.72 2.67
CA ALA A 215 -3.07 -20.63 3.63
C ALA A 215 -4.46 -19.99 3.58
N LEU A 216 -4.93 -19.63 2.38
CA LEU A 216 -6.24 -19.01 2.19
C LEU A 216 -7.42 -19.93 2.47
N ALA A 217 -7.29 -21.23 2.16
CA ALA A 217 -8.31 -22.22 2.51
C ALA A 217 -8.41 -22.40 4.03
N LEU A 218 -7.27 -22.40 4.74
CA LEU A 218 -7.23 -22.44 6.22
C LEU A 218 -7.86 -21.18 6.82
N ARG A 219 -7.52 -19.99 6.30
CA ARG A 219 -8.13 -18.72 6.73
C ARG A 219 -9.61 -18.68 6.42
N ALA A 220 -10.07 -19.17 5.27
CA ALA A 220 -11.50 -19.29 4.99
C ALA A 220 -12.19 -20.25 5.98
N ALA A 221 -11.54 -21.37 6.34
CA ALA A 221 -12.08 -22.33 7.30
C ALA A 221 -12.14 -21.76 8.73
N GLN A 222 -11.18 -20.90 9.10
CA GLN A 222 -11.16 -20.15 10.36
C GLN A 222 -12.44 -19.32 10.56
N TYR A 223 -13.00 -18.72 9.51
CA TYR A 223 -14.22 -17.92 9.66
C TYR A 223 -15.50 -18.74 9.49
N ASP A 224 -15.47 -19.80 8.70
CA ASP A 224 -16.63 -20.67 8.46
C ASP A 224 -16.92 -21.65 9.61
N ARG A 225 -15.89 -22.15 10.30
CA ARG A 225 -15.95 -23.08 11.45
C ARG A 225 -16.93 -24.26 11.28
N ARG A 226 -16.87 -24.98 10.16
CA ARG A 226 -17.75 -26.15 9.95
C ARG A 226 -17.19 -27.41 10.61
N ASP A 227 -18.00 -28.05 11.46
CA ASP A 227 -17.66 -29.31 12.13
C ASP A 227 -17.27 -30.45 11.17
N THR A 228 -17.74 -30.40 9.92
CA THR A 228 -17.46 -31.41 8.89
C THR A 228 -16.07 -31.31 8.28
N ASP A 229 -15.33 -30.23 8.52
CA ASP A 229 -14.07 -29.94 7.86
C ASP A 229 -12.86 -30.66 8.50
N LEU A 230 -13.03 -31.42 9.59
CA LEU A 230 -11.93 -32.06 10.29
C LEU A 230 -11.02 -32.91 9.38
N GLY A 231 -11.62 -33.67 8.46
CA GLY A 231 -10.86 -34.51 7.52
C GLY A 231 -9.92 -33.71 6.61
N LEU A 232 -10.40 -32.57 6.08
CA LEU A 232 -9.59 -31.71 5.23
C LEU A 232 -8.59 -30.90 6.06
N LEU A 233 -8.94 -30.48 7.28
CA LEU A 233 -8.04 -29.74 8.17
C LEU A 233 -6.83 -30.59 8.56
N ARG A 234 -7.04 -31.87 8.90
CA ARG A 234 -5.96 -32.84 9.12
C ARG A 234 -5.04 -32.99 7.91
N HIS A 235 -5.59 -32.91 6.70
CA HIS A 235 -4.81 -33.00 5.47
C HIS A 235 -3.97 -31.73 5.23
N LEU A 236 -4.56 -30.54 5.38
CA LEU A 236 -3.83 -29.28 5.23
C LEU A 236 -2.75 -29.12 6.31
N LEU A 237 -3.02 -29.50 7.56
CA LEU A 237 -2.03 -29.47 8.65
C LEU A 237 -0.76 -30.26 8.33
N LYS A 238 -0.90 -31.45 7.72
CA LYS A 238 0.25 -32.27 7.32
C LYS A 238 1.13 -31.58 6.30
N HIS A 239 0.54 -30.83 5.38
CA HIS A 239 1.26 -30.07 4.38
C HIS A 239 1.87 -28.78 4.93
N GLU A 240 1.21 -28.11 5.88
CA GLU A 240 1.82 -26.98 6.61
C GLU A 240 3.06 -27.42 7.41
N ALA A 241 3.05 -28.62 7.98
CA ALA A 241 4.17 -29.15 8.77
C ALA A 241 5.48 -29.32 7.98
N GLU A 242 5.44 -29.31 6.64
CA GLU A 242 6.63 -29.31 5.79
C GLU A 242 7.38 -27.95 5.80
N ALA A 243 6.75 -26.90 6.34
CA ALA A 243 7.31 -25.56 6.49
C ALA A 243 7.87 -25.30 7.91
N SER A 244 8.26 -24.04 8.18
CA SER A 244 8.57 -23.58 9.54
C SER A 244 7.29 -23.25 10.32
N MET A 245 7.40 -22.80 11.57
CA MET A 245 6.27 -22.36 12.41
C MET A 245 5.67 -21.04 11.88
N THR A 246 4.77 -21.15 10.90
CA THR A 246 3.94 -20.07 10.35
C THR A 246 2.66 -19.89 11.18
N ASP A 247 1.99 -18.75 10.99
CA ASP A 247 0.67 -18.53 11.61
C ASP A 247 -0.37 -19.49 11.03
N GLU A 248 -0.29 -19.84 9.75
CA GLU A 248 -1.16 -20.82 9.10
C GLU A 248 -0.95 -22.25 9.62
N LEU A 249 0.29 -22.65 9.92
CA LEU A 249 0.56 -23.94 10.57
C LEU A 249 -0.06 -23.97 11.97
N ARG A 250 0.15 -22.90 12.76
CA ARG A 250 -0.45 -22.80 14.09
C ARG A 250 -1.97 -22.78 14.02
N LEU A 251 -2.55 -22.05 13.06
CA LEU A 251 -3.98 -22.01 12.80
C LEU A 251 -4.51 -23.41 12.45
N ALA A 252 -3.87 -24.14 11.54
CA ALA A 252 -4.27 -25.50 11.19
C ALA A 252 -4.29 -26.43 12.41
N ALA A 253 -3.27 -26.34 13.27
CA ALA A 253 -3.19 -27.11 14.51
C ALA A 253 -4.31 -26.75 15.50
N VAL A 254 -4.62 -25.46 15.65
CA VAL A 254 -5.73 -24.95 16.47
C VAL A 254 -7.07 -25.43 15.92
N LEU A 255 -7.32 -25.29 14.60
CA LEU A 255 -8.56 -25.72 13.97
C LEU A 255 -8.82 -27.22 14.16
N VAL A 256 -7.79 -28.07 14.02
CA VAL A 256 -7.88 -29.50 14.33
C VAL A 256 -8.17 -29.73 15.82
N GLY A 257 -7.42 -29.06 16.71
CA GLY A 257 -7.57 -29.20 18.16
C GLY A 257 -8.94 -28.79 18.70
N LEU A 258 -9.61 -27.83 18.07
CA LEU A 258 -10.95 -27.35 18.48
C LEU A 258 -12.05 -28.41 18.35
N HIS A 259 -11.87 -29.41 17.48
CA HIS A 259 -12.78 -30.56 17.42
C HIS A 259 -12.69 -31.44 18.67
N GLY A 260 -11.61 -31.32 19.47
CA GLY A 260 -11.49 -31.95 20.77
C GLY A 260 -11.47 -33.48 20.72
N LEU A 261 -10.86 -34.07 19.68
CA LEU A 261 -10.73 -35.51 19.57
C LEU A 261 -9.32 -35.96 19.98
N ALA A 262 -9.21 -36.82 20.99
CA ALA A 262 -7.91 -37.31 21.47
C ALA A 262 -7.11 -38.08 20.39
N GLU A 263 -7.77 -38.57 19.33
CA GLU A 263 -7.12 -39.22 18.18
C GLU A 263 -6.27 -38.28 17.34
N ASP A 264 -6.42 -36.96 17.50
CA ASP A 264 -5.62 -35.94 16.82
C ASP A 264 -4.30 -35.63 17.51
N LEU A 265 -4.16 -35.98 18.79
CA LEU A 265 -2.93 -35.71 19.55
C LEU A 265 -1.67 -36.29 18.87
N PRO A 266 -1.64 -37.54 18.39
CA PRO A 266 -0.45 -38.08 17.71
C PRO A 266 -0.03 -37.26 16.49
N LEU A 267 -0.99 -36.78 15.69
CA LEU A 267 -0.70 -35.93 14.53
C LEU A 267 -0.12 -34.59 14.96
N LEU A 268 -0.71 -33.94 15.96
CA LEU A 268 -0.22 -32.66 16.46
C LEU A 268 1.18 -32.78 17.08
N TYR A 269 1.48 -33.90 17.74
CA TYR A 269 2.83 -34.21 18.23
C TYR A 269 3.84 -34.40 17.10
N GLU A 270 3.47 -35.10 16.03
CA GLU A 270 4.32 -35.25 14.84
C GLU A 270 4.72 -33.88 14.26
N VAL A 271 3.78 -32.96 14.12
CA VAL A 271 4.04 -31.59 13.65
C VAL A 271 4.90 -30.82 14.65
N ARG A 272 4.56 -30.87 15.94
CA ARG A 272 5.27 -30.18 17.01
C ARG A 272 6.74 -30.60 17.09
N GLU A 273 7.05 -31.87 16.84
CA GLU A 273 8.41 -32.40 16.98
C GLU A 273 9.29 -32.20 15.72
N THR A 274 8.76 -31.58 14.67
CA THR A 274 9.48 -31.40 13.40
C THR A 274 10.68 -30.44 13.52
N THR A 275 10.55 -29.32 14.22
CA THR A 275 11.63 -28.33 14.42
C THR A 275 11.58 -27.73 15.83
N TYR A 276 12.65 -27.02 16.22
CA TYR A 276 12.63 -26.24 17.46
C TYR A 276 11.52 -25.17 17.45
N ASP A 277 11.32 -24.50 16.31
CA ASP A 277 10.31 -23.46 16.17
C ASP A 277 8.90 -24.03 16.29
N THR A 278 8.65 -25.22 15.70
CA THR A 278 7.35 -25.88 15.84
C THR A 278 7.09 -26.39 17.26
N TRP A 279 8.14 -26.85 17.94
CA TRP A 279 8.09 -27.25 19.34
C TRP A 279 7.72 -26.10 20.27
N CYS A 280 8.32 -24.92 20.04
CA CYS A 280 7.99 -23.71 20.78
C CYS A 280 6.60 -23.16 20.43
N GLY A 281 6.25 -23.11 19.15
CA GLY A 281 5.02 -22.50 18.67
C GLY A 281 3.74 -23.31 18.95
N LEU A 282 3.86 -24.62 19.18
CA LEU A 282 2.80 -25.49 19.73
C LEU A 282 3.07 -25.85 21.20
N GLY A 283 3.66 -24.91 21.94
CA GLY A 283 3.87 -25.05 23.38
C GLY A 283 2.55 -25.18 24.15
N GLY A 284 2.61 -25.80 25.33
CA GLY A 284 1.45 -25.98 26.22
C GLY A 284 0.43 -27.03 25.74
N MET A 285 0.72 -27.74 24.65
CA MET A 285 -0.12 -28.84 24.16
C MET A 285 -0.21 -29.97 25.19
N PRO A 286 -1.37 -30.63 25.37
CA PRO A 286 -1.55 -31.68 26.38
C PRO A 286 -0.61 -32.88 26.18
N GLU A 287 -0.23 -33.54 27.27
CA GLU A 287 0.64 -34.71 27.26
C GLU A 287 0.04 -35.90 26.49
N PRO A 288 0.87 -36.82 25.94
CA PRO A 288 0.36 -38.01 25.27
C PRO A 288 -0.56 -38.83 26.20
N GLY A 289 -1.78 -39.12 25.74
CA GLY A 289 -2.80 -39.83 26.52
C GLY A 289 -3.80 -38.94 27.25
N ALA A 290 -3.68 -37.61 27.13
CA ALA A 290 -4.69 -36.65 27.57
C ALA A 290 -6.04 -36.83 26.84
N GLY A 291 -7.12 -36.36 27.47
CA GLY A 291 -8.46 -36.41 26.90
C GLY A 291 -8.68 -35.39 25.78
N GLY A 292 -9.74 -35.59 25.00
CA GLY A 292 -10.14 -34.65 23.94
C GLY A 292 -10.58 -33.27 24.46
N GLU A 293 -11.09 -33.21 25.70
CA GLU A 293 -11.45 -31.96 26.39
C GLU A 293 -10.21 -31.09 26.65
N GLU A 294 -9.13 -31.67 27.18
CA GLU A 294 -7.86 -30.96 27.41
C GLU A 294 -7.26 -30.43 26.10
N LEU A 295 -7.35 -31.21 25.01
CA LEU A 295 -6.91 -30.76 23.68
C LEU A 295 -7.73 -29.56 23.20
N ARG A 296 -9.05 -29.59 23.39
CA ARG A 296 -9.94 -28.50 23.02
C ARG A 296 -9.67 -27.25 23.85
N GLU A 297 -9.43 -27.37 25.15
CA GLU A 297 -9.09 -26.25 26.02
C GLU A 297 -7.79 -25.55 25.61
N TRP A 298 -6.75 -26.33 25.28
CA TRP A 298 -5.52 -25.79 24.71
C TRP A 298 -5.77 -25.02 23.41
N ALA A 299 -6.54 -25.62 22.50
CA ALA A 299 -6.84 -25.01 21.21
C ALA A 299 -7.66 -23.72 21.35
N LEU A 300 -8.67 -23.70 22.23
CA LEU A 300 -9.46 -22.50 22.55
C LEU A 300 -8.57 -21.37 23.10
N GLY A 301 -7.62 -21.68 23.99
CA GLY A 301 -6.71 -20.67 24.53
C GLY A 301 -5.83 -20.00 23.46
N LEU A 302 -5.38 -20.77 22.47
CA LEU A 302 -4.65 -20.22 21.33
C LEU A 302 -5.57 -19.47 20.35
N ASP A 303 -6.76 -20.00 20.07
CA ASP A 303 -7.75 -19.38 19.19
C ASP A 303 -8.17 -17.99 19.70
N ASP A 304 -8.49 -17.89 21.00
CA ASP A 304 -8.88 -16.65 21.68
C ASP A 304 -7.75 -15.60 21.72
N SER A 305 -6.48 -16.04 21.70
CA SER A 305 -5.34 -15.15 21.79
C SER A 305 -4.78 -14.71 20.45
N LEU A 306 -5.02 -15.46 19.36
CA LEU A 306 -4.32 -15.27 18.09
C LEU A 306 -5.19 -15.21 16.83
N PHE A 307 -6.36 -15.86 16.78
CA PHE A 307 -7.08 -16.07 15.52
C PHE A 307 -8.54 -15.60 15.54
N GLY A 308 -9.33 -15.99 16.53
CA GLY A 308 -10.75 -15.60 16.59
C GLY A 308 -11.58 -15.98 15.34
N THR A 309 -12.72 -15.32 15.16
CA THR A 309 -13.70 -15.65 14.10
C THR A 309 -14.19 -14.46 13.28
N ASP A 310 -13.69 -13.24 13.53
CA ASP A 310 -14.03 -12.07 12.74
C ASP A 310 -12.79 -11.65 11.91
N PRO A 311 -12.86 -11.68 10.56
CA PRO A 311 -11.73 -11.28 9.73
C PRO A 311 -11.32 -9.81 9.88
N SER A 312 -12.20 -8.96 10.43
CA SER A 312 -11.89 -7.55 10.71
C SER A 312 -11.03 -7.32 11.97
N ASP A 313 -10.92 -8.32 12.85
CA ASP A 313 -10.06 -8.25 14.04
C ASP A 313 -8.58 -8.55 13.71
N GLU A 314 -8.31 -9.15 12.55
CA GLU A 314 -6.96 -9.47 12.11
C GLU A 314 -6.15 -8.20 11.81
N PRO A 315 -4.84 -8.17 12.17
CA PRO A 315 -3.96 -7.08 11.79
C PRO A 315 -3.93 -6.88 10.27
N LEU A 316 -3.82 -5.63 9.83
CA LEU A 316 -3.73 -5.30 8.40
C LEU A 316 -2.62 -6.08 7.68
N SER A 317 -1.48 -6.31 8.36
CA SER A 317 -0.34 -7.08 7.85
C SER A 317 -0.69 -8.52 7.47
N THR A 318 -1.67 -9.14 8.14
CA THR A 318 -2.15 -10.49 7.78
C THR A 318 -2.71 -10.46 6.36
N TRP A 319 -3.57 -9.48 6.07
CA TRP A 319 -4.24 -9.38 4.78
C TRP A 319 -3.32 -8.87 3.67
N THR A 320 -2.44 -7.90 3.95
CA THR A 320 -1.47 -7.40 2.96
C THR A 320 -0.42 -8.47 2.62
N GLY A 321 0.01 -9.26 3.60
CA GLY A 321 0.89 -10.41 3.40
C GLY A 321 0.26 -11.46 2.48
N LEU A 322 -0.98 -11.86 2.75
CA LEU A 322 -1.72 -12.82 1.93
C LEU A 322 -2.08 -12.28 0.53
N ALA A 323 -2.37 -10.98 0.41
CA ALA A 323 -2.57 -10.33 -0.89
C ALA A 323 -1.29 -10.39 -1.73
N ARG A 324 -0.13 -10.09 -1.13
CA ARG A 324 1.18 -10.16 -1.80
C ARG A 324 1.51 -11.58 -2.26
N GLU A 325 1.27 -12.60 -1.43
CA GLU A 325 1.49 -14.00 -1.81
C GLU A 325 0.62 -14.42 -3.01
N GLN A 326 -0.55 -13.79 -3.20
CA GLN A 326 -1.42 -13.98 -4.37
C GLN A 326 -1.03 -13.14 -5.59
N GLY A 327 0.00 -12.28 -5.48
CA GLY A 327 0.37 -11.34 -6.52
C GLY A 327 -0.51 -10.10 -6.61
N MET A 328 -1.42 -9.88 -5.64
CA MET A 328 -2.29 -8.69 -5.54
C MET A 328 -1.51 -7.48 -4.99
N THR A 329 -0.39 -7.15 -5.64
CA THR A 329 0.58 -6.15 -5.16
C THR A 329 -0.02 -4.77 -5.04
N GLU A 330 -0.76 -4.31 -6.06
CA GLU A 330 -1.36 -2.97 -6.04
C GLU A 330 -2.51 -2.87 -5.02
N VAL A 331 -3.29 -3.95 -4.83
CA VAL A 331 -4.29 -4.01 -3.76
C VAL A 331 -3.63 -3.81 -2.39
N ALA A 332 -2.54 -4.53 -2.11
CA ALA A 332 -1.80 -4.38 -0.86
C ALA A 332 -1.19 -2.98 -0.73
N ARG A 333 -0.58 -2.45 -1.80
CA ARG A 333 0.04 -1.13 -1.84
C ARG A 333 -0.97 -0.03 -1.52
N ALA A 334 -2.13 -0.03 -2.17
CA ALA A 334 -3.15 0.98 -1.98
C ALA A 334 -3.62 1.06 -0.52
N VAL A 335 -3.92 -0.09 0.09
CA VAL A 335 -4.39 -0.13 1.49
C VAL A 335 -3.29 0.31 2.47
N LEU A 336 -2.02 -0.06 2.22
CA LEU A 336 -0.91 0.40 3.06
C LEU A 336 -0.69 1.91 2.94
N ILE A 337 -0.82 2.48 1.73
CA ILE A 337 -0.71 3.94 1.52
C ILE A 337 -1.82 4.66 2.26
N ARG A 338 -3.08 4.20 2.14
CA ARG A 338 -4.22 4.76 2.89
C ARG A 338 -3.99 4.70 4.40
N GLY A 339 -3.49 3.57 4.93
CA GLY A 339 -3.14 3.44 6.34
C GLY A 339 -2.00 4.39 6.78
N LEU A 340 -1.02 4.65 5.90
CA LEU A 340 0.03 5.62 6.17
C LEU A 340 -0.51 7.06 6.19
N ASP A 341 -1.36 7.42 5.23
CA ASP A 341 -2.00 8.74 5.15
C ASP A 341 -2.85 9.05 6.38
N GLU A 342 -3.59 8.05 6.89
CA GLU A 342 -4.37 8.20 8.11
C GLU A 342 -3.48 8.49 9.34
N ILE A 343 -2.28 7.93 9.42
CA ILE A 343 -1.33 8.23 10.50
C ILE A 343 -0.77 9.65 10.32
N ASP A 344 -0.40 10.02 9.10
CA ASP A 344 0.18 11.32 8.77
C ASP A 344 -0.79 12.46 9.08
N LEU A 345 -2.05 12.33 8.65
CA LEU A 345 -3.13 13.27 8.97
C LEU A 345 -3.37 13.41 10.49
N ARG A 346 -3.29 12.31 11.24
CA ARG A 346 -3.40 12.35 12.73
C ARG A 346 -2.19 13.00 13.39
N ALA A 347 -1.01 12.87 12.78
CA ALA A 347 0.21 13.55 13.23
C ALA A 347 0.17 15.06 12.93
N PHE A 348 -0.59 15.49 11.93
CA PHE A 348 -0.79 16.90 11.62
C PHE A 348 -1.56 17.60 12.77
N GLY A 349 -0.87 18.47 13.50
CA GLY A 349 -1.44 19.26 14.61
C GLY A 349 -1.43 18.60 15.99
N ASN A 350 -1.01 17.33 16.14
CA ASN A 350 -0.92 16.64 17.42
C ASN A 350 0.34 15.75 17.54
N ARG A 351 0.68 15.33 18.77
CA ARG A 351 1.72 14.30 18.97
C ARG A 351 1.15 12.94 18.56
N PRO A 352 1.85 12.15 17.71
CA PRO A 352 1.42 10.80 17.37
C PRO A 352 1.27 9.92 18.60
N ALA A 353 0.27 9.04 18.58
CA ALA A 353 -0.03 8.13 19.65
C ALA A 353 1.05 7.04 19.78
N ARG A 354 1.03 6.31 20.91
CA ARG A 354 1.95 5.18 21.11
C ARG A 354 1.70 4.04 20.12
N THR A 355 0.44 3.86 19.70
CA THR A 355 0.00 2.87 18.70
C THR A 355 0.66 3.11 17.35
N ASP A 356 0.72 4.38 16.93
CA ASP A 356 1.28 4.81 15.63
C ASP A 356 2.75 4.40 15.47
N LYS A 357 3.50 4.22 16.57
CA LYS A 357 4.90 3.77 16.51
C LYS A 357 5.03 2.35 15.97
N PHE A 358 4.17 1.45 16.43
CA PHE A 358 4.20 0.05 16.00
C PHE A 358 3.64 -0.07 14.58
N GLU A 359 2.57 0.65 14.29
CA GLU A 359 1.95 0.72 12.96
C GLU A 359 2.96 1.25 11.91
N LEU A 360 3.62 2.40 12.15
CA LEU A 360 4.60 2.95 11.20
C LEU A 360 5.78 2.01 10.92
N ARG A 361 6.25 1.27 11.94
CA ARG A 361 7.30 0.28 11.75
C ARG A 361 6.79 -0.89 10.90
N SER A 362 5.57 -1.33 11.14
CA SER A 362 4.92 -2.38 10.37
C SER A 362 4.74 -1.96 8.92
N LEU A 363 4.18 -0.78 8.67
CA LEU A 363 4.00 -0.22 7.32
C LEU A 363 5.32 -0.09 6.58
N ALA A 364 6.37 0.42 7.23
CA ALA A 364 7.69 0.54 6.60
C ALA A 364 8.28 -0.82 6.20
N TYR A 365 8.05 -1.87 7.01
CA TYR A 365 8.44 -3.24 6.68
C TYR A 365 7.62 -3.79 5.51
N GLU A 366 6.29 -3.65 5.53
CA GLU A 366 5.40 -4.11 4.47
C GLU A 366 5.70 -3.44 3.12
N PHE A 367 5.95 -2.12 3.11
CA PHE A 367 6.37 -1.43 1.89
C PHE A 367 7.71 -1.93 1.36
N THR A 368 8.67 -2.22 2.26
CA THR A 368 9.95 -2.83 1.86
C THR A 368 9.76 -4.21 1.24
N GLU A 369 8.88 -5.02 1.82
CA GLU A 369 8.51 -6.36 1.31
C GLU A 369 7.76 -6.31 -0.04
N LEU A 370 7.07 -5.20 -0.33
CA LEU A 370 6.45 -4.92 -1.64
C LEU A 370 7.43 -4.28 -2.65
N GLY A 371 8.62 -3.86 -2.22
CA GLY A 371 9.57 -3.12 -3.04
C GLY A 371 9.23 -1.64 -3.24
N ASP A 372 8.27 -1.10 -2.49
CA ASP A 372 7.91 0.33 -2.50
C ASP A 372 8.87 1.14 -1.64
N THR A 373 10.05 1.42 -2.18
CA THR A 373 11.11 2.13 -1.44
C THR A 373 10.69 3.54 -1.05
N PHE A 374 9.88 4.21 -1.88
CA PHE A 374 9.44 5.58 -1.66
C PHE A 374 8.48 5.67 -0.46
N GLN A 375 7.44 4.84 -0.43
CA GLN A 375 6.51 4.81 0.71
C GLN A 375 7.16 4.22 1.97
N ALA A 376 8.09 3.27 1.82
CA ALA A 376 8.90 2.80 2.94
C ALA A 376 9.71 3.94 3.58
N LEU A 377 10.39 4.76 2.77
CA LEU A 377 11.13 5.94 3.25
C LEU A 377 10.22 6.94 3.94
N ARG A 378 9.03 7.22 3.36
CA ARG A 378 8.02 8.09 3.98
C ARG A 378 7.61 7.58 5.36
N ALA A 379 7.26 6.29 5.48
CA ALA A 379 6.93 5.67 6.76
C ALA A 379 8.08 5.73 7.77
N TYR A 380 9.33 5.50 7.33
CA TYR A 380 10.51 5.64 8.20
C TYR A 380 10.71 7.08 8.68
N ARG A 381 10.53 8.09 7.82
CA ARG A 381 10.66 9.51 8.18
C ARG A 381 9.69 9.91 9.28
N LEU A 382 8.47 9.38 9.26
CA LEU A 382 7.47 9.56 10.32
C LEU A 382 7.80 8.74 11.57
N HIS A 383 8.33 7.52 11.41
CA HIS A 383 8.65 6.63 12.53
C HIS A 383 9.82 7.13 13.40
N VAL A 384 10.89 7.61 12.75
CA VAL A 384 12.18 7.87 13.39
C VAL A 384 12.03 8.94 14.50
N PRO A 385 11.28 10.05 14.35
CA PRO A 385 11.08 11.06 15.41
C PRO A 385 10.35 10.53 16.65
N LEU A 386 9.60 9.43 16.50
CA LEU A 386 8.78 8.87 17.58
C LEU A 386 9.57 7.93 18.51
N ARG A 387 10.85 7.65 18.21
CA ARG A 387 11.69 6.81 19.08
C ARG A 387 11.91 7.49 20.43
N SER A 388 11.54 6.80 21.50
CA SER A 388 11.65 7.33 22.87
C SER A 388 13.02 7.15 23.50
N ARG A 389 13.84 6.21 22.98
CA ARG A 389 15.18 5.92 23.47
C ARG A 389 16.26 6.41 22.50
N CYS A 390 17.38 6.90 23.01
CA CYS A 390 18.48 7.39 22.17
C CYS A 390 19.12 6.29 21.32
N ASP A 391 19.34 5.09 21.87
CA ASP A 391 19.87 3.93 21.15
C ASP A 391 19.01 3.51 19.95
N ASP A 392 17.70 3.47 20.17
CA ASP A 392 16.72 3.19 19.14
C ASP A 392 16.67 4.28 18.07
N ARG A 393 16.72 5.57 18.46
CA ARG A 393 16.74 6.71 17.54
C ARG A 393 17.98 6.66 16.64
N VAL A 394 19.16 6.43 17.22
CA VAL A 394 20.42 6.31 16.47
C VAL A 394 20.37 5.15 15.50
N SER A 395 19.87 3.99 15.94
CA SER A 395 19.73 2.81 15.07
C SER A 395 18.74 3.07 13.93
N ALA A 396 17.63 3.76 14.19
CA ALA A 396 16.63 4.10 13.18
C ALA A 396 17.15 5.15 12.18
N LEU A 397 17.90 6.16 12.63
CA LEU A 397 18.56 7.14 11.75
C LEU A 397 19.63 6.51 10.87
N LEU A 398 20.35 5.50 11.38
CA LEU A 398 21.33 4.75 10.61
C LEU A 398 20.65 3.95 9.49
N THR A 399 19.53 3.28 9.78
CA THR A 399 18.71 2.59 8.78
C THR A 399 18.15 3.57 7.74
N LEU A 400 17.63 4.72 8.18
CA LEU A 400 17.09 5.76 7.30
C LEU A 400 18.16 6.29 6.33
N SER A 401 19.34 6.66 6.83
CA SER A 401 20.46 7.12 5.99
C SER A 401 20.83 6.09 4.92
N ARG A 402 20.86 4.80 5.28
CA ARG A 402 21.17 3.73 4.34
C ARG A 402 20.11 3.65 3.24
N MET A 403 18.83 3.67 3.61
CA MET A 403 17.74 3.60 2.63
C MET A 403 17.74 4.83 1.71
N GLU A 404 17.95 6.03 2.26
CA GLU A 404 18.04 7.27 1.47
C GLU A 404 19.24 7.23 0.51
N ARG A 405 20.38 6.69 0.95
CA ARG A 405 21.54 6.48 0.07
C ARG A 405 21.25 5.46 -1.03
N GLU A 406 20.60 4.36 -0.71
CA GLU A 406 20.23 3.31 -1.68
C GLU A 406 19.21 3.83 -2.71
N ALA A 407 18.35 4.77 -2.32
CA ALA A 407 17.42 5.48 -3.21
C ALA A 407 18.08 6.63 -4.00
N GLY A 408 19.35 6.95 -3.75
CA GLY A 408 20.04 8.08 -4.40
C GLY A 408 19.71 9.46 -3.80
N GLU A 409 18.98 9.53 -2.70
CA GLU A 409 18.61 10.78 -2.01
C GLU A 409 19.75 11.26 -1.08
N PHE A 410 20.92 11.54 -1.65
CA PHE A 410 22.13 11.85 -0.89
C PHE A 410 22.00 13.04 0.07
N PRO A 411 21.35 14.17 -0.30
CA PRO A 411 21.14 15.27 0.65
C PRO A 411 20.31 14.85 1.87
N ALA A 412 19.33 13.95 1.70
CA ALA A 412 18.54 13.42 2.80
C ALA A 412 19.38 12.51 3.71
N ALA A 413 20.14 11.59 3.11
CA ALA A 413 21.04 10.70 3.85
C ALA A 413 22.05 11.47 4.70
N VAL A 414 22.63 12.56 4.17
CA VAL A 414 23.53 13.44 4.93
C VAL A 414 22.81 14.08 6.12
N ARG A 415 21.58 14.58 5.95
CA ARG A 415 20.77 15.16 7.05
C ARG A 415 20.44 14.12 8.12
N ALA A 416 20.16 12.87 7.74
CA ALA A 416 19.95 11.77 8.67
C ALA A 416 21.21 11.48 9.50
N LEU A 417 22.38 11.41 8.85
CA LEU A 417 23.67 11.25 9.55
C LEU A 417 23.98 12.42 10.47
N LYS A 418 23.67 13.65 10.07
CA LYS A 418 23.84 14.83 10.94
C LYS A 418 22.97 14.73 12.19
N SER A 419 21.69 14.39 12.03
CA SER A 419 20.76 14.18 13.14
C SER A 419 21.23 13.04 14.06
N LEU A 420 21.84 12.00 13.49
CA LEU A 420 22.43 10.89 14.24
C LEU A 420 23.60 11.39 15.11
N ARG A 421 24.50 12.18 14.55
CA ARG A 421 25.62 12.78 15.30
C ARG A 421 25.15 13.68 16.43
N ASP A 422 24.11 14.48 16.19
CA ASP A 422 23.51 15.32 17.23
C ASP A 422 22.96 14.48 18.39
N ALA A 423 22.30 13.36 18.09
CA ALA A 423 21.80 12.42 19.10
C ALA A 423 22.93 11.74 19.90
N LEU A 424 24.08 11.44 19.26
CA LEU A 424 25.26 10.90 19.95
C LEU A 424 25.95 11.94 20.84
N ALA A 425 26.00 13.21 20.40
CA ALA A 425 26.67 14.28 21.11
C ALA A 425 25.88 14.78 22.33
N LYS A 426 24.55 14.76 22.26
CA LYS A 426 23.64 15.22 23.31
C LYS A 426 22.53 14.18 23.57
N PRO A 427 22.88 13.00 24.13
CA PRO A 427 21.88 12.02 24.48
C PRO A 427 20.93 12.57 25.56
N TRP A 428 19.64 12.32 25.43
CA TRP A 428 18.63 12.70 26.43
C TRP A 428 18.32 11.58 27.44
N ASP A 429 18.94 10.42 27.28
CA ASP A 429 18.87 9.28 28.21
C ASP A 429 20.20 8.51 28.27
N ASP A 430 20.29 7.55 29.20
CA ASP A 430 21.49 6.75 29.46
C ASP A 430 21.53 5.43 28.65
N THR A 431 20.87 5.35 27.49
CA THR A 431 20.84 4.13 26.67
C THR A 431 22.03 3.96 25.72
N LEU A 432 22.86 5.01 25.57
CA LEU A 432 24.04 5.03 24.70
C LEU A 432 25.42 4.92 25.41
N PRO A 433 25.62 4.32 26.59
CA PRO A 433 26.89 4.43 27.32
C PRO A 433 28.04 3.68 26.63
N HIS A 434 27.75 2.74 25.73
CA HIS A 434 28.74 1.82 25.15
C HIS A 434 28.80 1.79 23.63
N TRP A 435 28.12 2.70 22.92
CA TRP A 435 28.07 2.67 21.44
C TRP A 435 29.48 2.65 20.79
N ARG A 436 30.46 3.28 21.43
CA ARG A 436 31.89 3.31 21.01
C ARG A 436 32.58 1.95 21.07
N GLY A 437 32.05 1.01 21.86
CA GLY A 437 32.58 -0.34 22.06
C GLY A 437 31.75 -1.45 21.42
N THR A 438 30.60 -1.13 20.83
CA THR A 438 29.71 -2.12 20.18
C THR A 438 29.82 -2.07 18.66
N GLN A 439 29.19 -3.04 17.99
CA GLN A 439 29.03 -3.05 16.54
C GLN A 439 28.27 -1.83 16.00
N LEU A 440 27.51 -1.11 16.84
CA LEU A 440 26.79 0.09 16.43
C LEU A 440 27.77 1.20 15.98
N GLY A 441 28.82 1.47 16.76
CA GLY A 441 29.83 2.48 16.41
C GLY A 441 30.56 2.17 15.09
N ALA A 442 30.87 0.89 14.85
CA ALA A 442 31.47 0.45 13.58
C ALA A 442 30.53 0.71 12.38
N ARG A 443 29.26 0.32 12.49
CA ARG A 443 28.26 0.55 11.42
C ARG A 443 28.00 2.03 11.14
N ILE A 444 28.06 2.89 12.16
CA ILE A 444 27.91 4.35 11.98
C ILE A 444 29.04 4.89 11.10
N VAL A 445 30.29 4.51 11.37
CA VAL A 445 31.45 4.94 10.57
C VAL A 445 31.36 4.39 9.15
N GLU A 446 31.01 3.11 9.00
CA GLU A 446 30.79 2.46 7.69
C GLU A 446 29.80 3.26 6.85
N GLU A 447 28.63 3.59 7.40
CA GLU A 447 27.60 4.31 6.65
C GLU A 447 28.04 5.74 6.26
N HIS A 448 28.79 6.45 7.10
CA HIS A 448 29.33 7.77 6.73
C HIS A 448 30.28 7.65 5.52
N HIS A 449 31.14 6.62 5.47
CA HIS A 449 32.00 6.38 4.33
C HIS A 449 31.22 6.01 3.07
N GLU A 450 30.20 5.17 3.21
CA GLU A 450 29.36 4.74 2.09
C GLU A 450 28.56 5.90 1.49
N VAL A 451 27.98 6.80 2.31
CA VAL A 451 27.31 8.03 1.85
C VAL A 451 28.29 8.96 1.14
N ALA A 452 29.44 9.24 1.75
CA ALA A 452 30.44 10.11 1.13
C ALA A 452 30.92 9.57 -0.22
N ARG A 453 31.17 8.25 -0.31
CA ARG A 453 31.60 7.57 -1.53
C ARG A 453 30.51 7.61 -2.61
N ALA A 454 29.26 7.30 -2.26
CA ALA A 454 28.15 7.27 -3.21
C ALA A 454 27.83 8.67 -3.76
N ALA A 455 27.86 9.70 -2.91
CA ALA A 455 27.55 11.08 -3.28
C ALA A 455 28.69 11.80 -4.02
N THR A 456 29.89 11.21 -4.11
CA THR A 456 31.07 11.89 -4.70
C THR A 456 30.88 12.23 -6.18
N ALA A 457 30.20 11.37 -6.95
CA ALA A 457 29.94 11.63 -8.37
C ALA A 457 29.04 12.86 -8.54
N ASP A 458 27.93 12.90 -7.80
CA ASP A 458 26.92 13.97 -7.88
C ASP A 458 27.43 15.30 -7.29
N ALA A 459 28.28 15.22 -6.27
CA ALA A 459 28.93 16.37 -5.67
C ALA A 459 29.84 17.17 -6.64
N THR A 460 30.21 16.60 -7.78
CA THR A 460 30.97 17.35 -8.79
C THR A 460 30.13 18.44 -9.47
N ALA A 461 28.81 18.27 -9.49
CA ALA A 461 27.86 19.20 -10.09
C ALA A 461 27.16 20.10 -9.06
N ASP A 462 27.10 19.69 -7.78
CA ASP A 462 26.48 20.45 -6.69
C ASP A 462 27.49 20.83 -5.60
N THR A 463 27.77 22.14 -5.50
CA THR A 463 28.70 22.70 -4.50
C THR A 463 28.25 22.50 -3.06
N THR A 464 26.94 22.48 -2.82
CA THR A 464 26.36 22.27 -1.48
C THR A 464 26.59 20.83 -1.06
N LEU A 465 26.26 19.88 -1.94
CA LEU A 465 26.51 18.46 -1.70
C LEU A 465 28.01 18.17 -1.53
N ALA A 466 28.88 18.89 -2.24
CA ALA A 466 30.33 18.76 -2.06
C ALA A 466 30.82 19.20 -0.67
N GLU A 467 30.23 20.24 -0.10
CA GLU A 467 30.50 20.66 1.28
C GLU A 467 30.02 19.61 2.29
N ASP A 468 28.81 19.10 2.08
CA ASP A 468 28.19 18.06 2.88
C ASP A 468 29.02 16.76 2.88
N VAL A 469 29.51 16.32 1.72
CA VAL A 469 30.39 15.13 1.60
C VAL A 469 31.70 15.32 2.38
N ARG A 470 32.29 16.52 2.35
CA ARG A 470 33.49 16.82 3.16
C ARG A 470 33.18 16.79 4.64
N GLU A 471 32.03 17.30 5.07
CA GLU A 471 31.60 17.25 6.47
C GLU A 471 31.39 15.81 6.93
N VAL A 472 30.67 14.99 6.17
CA VAL A 472 30.43 13.57 6.48
C VAL A 472 31.74 12.80 6.57
N THR A 473 32.68 13.04 5.65
CA THR A 473 34.01 12.39 5.66
C THR A 473 34.81 12.77 6.91
N ARG A 474 34.82 14.06 7.28
CA ARG A 474 35.49 14.55 8.49
C ARG A 474 34.86 13.94 9.75
N ALA A 475 33.53 13.91 9.81
CA ALA A 475 32.80 13.34 10.94
C ALA A 475 33.06 11.83 11.09
N ALA A 476 33.17 11.08 9.99
CA ALA A 476 33.54 9.66 10.02
C ALA A 476 34.90 9.46 10.71
N ALA A 477 35.90 10.28 10.38
CA ALA A 477 37.22 10.22 10.98
C ALA A 477 37.22 10.57 12.48
N GLU A 478 36.43 11.56 12.89
CA GLU A 478 36.24 11.94 14.30
C GLU A 478 35.61 10.80 15.11
N ILE A 479 34.52 10.20 14.59
CA ILE A 479 33.85 9.07 15.22
C ILE A 479 34.79 7.85 15.32
N LEU A 480 35.51 7.53 14.24
CA LEU A 480 36.48 6.43 14.21
C LEU A 480 37.58 6.60 15.28
N ALA A 481 38.01 7.84 15.54
CA ALA A 481 38.98 8.15 16.58
C ALA A 481 38.43 7.94 18.01
N GLU A 482 37.10 7.97 18.21
CA GLU A 482 36.48 7.69 19.51
C GLU A 482 36.18 6.21 19.75
N LEU A 483 36.19 5.36 18.72
CA LEU A 483 35.88 3.94 18.83
C LEU A 483 36.95 3.16 19.62
N SER A 484 36.53 2.08 20.29
CA SER A 484 37.44 1.11 20.91
C SER A 484 38.27 0.38 19.85
N GLU A 485 39.42 -0.19 20.23
CA GLU A 485 40.27 -0.91 19.25
C GLU A 485 39.54 -2.12 18.62
N ALA A 486 38.69 -2.81 19.39
CA ALA A 486 37.87 -3.91 18.87
C ALA A 486 36.85 -3.41 17.83
N ALA A 487 36.19 -2.28 18.06
CA ALA A 487 35.25 -1.68 17.11
C ALA A 487 35.98 -1.15 15.85
N ARG A 488 37.15 -0.50 16.01
CA ARG A 488 38.00 -0.10 14.87
C ARG A 488 38.48 -1.28 14.04
N ALA A 489 38.84 -2.39 14.68
CA ALA A 489 39.22 -3.61 13.99
C ALA A 489 38.06 -4.16 13.14
N SER A 490 36.81 -4.07 13.62
CA SER A 490 35.61 -4.43 12.85
C SER A 490 35.48 -3.62 11.56
N VAL A 491 35.65 -2.30 11.64
CA VAL A 491 35.64 -1.41 10.46
C VAL A 491 36.76 -1.76 9.47
N ARG A 492 37.97 -2.09 9.97
CA ARG A 492 39.13 -2.45 9.13
C ARG A 492 39.00 -3.84 8.46
N GLN A 493 38.26 -4.78 9.06
CA GLN A 493 38.13 -6.15 8.57
C GLN A 493 37.05 -6.31 7.49
N ARG A 494 36.17 -5.31 7.33
CA ARG A 494 35.24 -5.23 6.21
C ARG A 494 35.90 -4.38 5.13
N PRO A 495 36.27 -4.95 3.97
CA PRO A 495 36.90 -4.18 2.93
C PRO A 495 35.90 -3.11 2.45
N ILE A 496 36.32 -1.85 2.50
CA ILE A 496 35.79 -0.83 1.59
C ILE A 496 36.09 -1.37 0.20
N PRO A 497 35.10 -1.72 -0.65
CA PRO A 497 35.40 -2.10 -2.02
C PRO A 497 36.15 -0.93 -2.67
N GLU A 498 37.36 -1.22 -3.16
CA GLU A 498 38.28 -0.22 -3.68
C GLU A 498 37.58 0.65 -4.74
N SER A 499 37.73 1.97 -4.58
CA SER A 499 37.36 2.94 -5.61
C SER A 499 38.00 2.54 -6.95
N PRO A 500 37.29 2.59 -8.09
CA PRO A 500 37.90 2.26 -9.37
C PRO A 500 39.01 3.28 -9.62
N ALA A 501 40.25 2.81 -9.59
CA ALA A 501 41.41 3.63 -9.91
C ALA A 501 41.41 3.94 -11.41
N GLY A 502 41.31 5.22 -11.76
CA GLY A 502 41.77 5.78 -13.04
C GLY A 502 40.72 5.91 -14.13
#